data_AF-A0A6J5YLQ5-F1
#
_entry.id   AF-A0A6J5YLQ5-F1
#
_cell.length_a   1.000
_cell.length_b   1.000
_cell.length_c   1.000
_cell.angle_alpha   90.00
_cell.angle_beta   90.00
_cell.angle_gamma   90.00
#
_symmetry.space_group_name_H-M   'P 1'
#
loop_
_entity.id
_entity.type
_entity.pdbx_description
1 polymer ?
#
loop_
_entity_poly.entity_id
_entity_poly.type
_entity_poly.pdbx_seq_one_letter_code
_entity_poly.pdbx_strand_id
1 'polypeptide(L)'
;MLAERDKLGEHSTAIARVEQLYPLPIEEIIAEAKKHPKASLLWVQDEPANQGPWPFVSLTVSEAFVAHEELNGRSLRRVSRRATASPATGNHHLHEEEEKALMTEAFTR
;
A
#
# COMPACT_ATOMS: atom_id res chain seq x y z
N MET A 1 4.09 -7.17 -7.68
CA MET A 1 3.31 -6.00 -8.16
C MET A 1 3.45 -5.72 -9.67
N LEU A 2 4.54 -5.14 -10.20
CA LEU A 2 4.63 -4.77 -11.63
C LEU A 2 4.47 -5.98 -12.57
N ALA A 3 5.23 -7.05 -12.31
CA ALA A 3 5.12 -8.29 -13.08
C ALA A 3 3.72 -8.92 -13.01
N GLU A 4 3.05 -8.82 -11.85
CA GLU A 4 1.69 -9.36 -11.71
C GLU A 4 0.68 -8.51 -12.48
N ARG A 5 0.79 -7.18 -12.42
CA ARG A 5 -0.02 -6.27 -13.23
C ARG A 5 0.12 -6.58 -14.73
N ASP A 6 1.35 -6.76 -15.20
CA ASP A 6 1.63 -7.04 -16.61
C ASP A 6 1.10 -8.43 -17.03
N LYS A 7 1.21 -9.43 -16.15
CA LYS A 7 0.62 -10.77 -16.34
C LYS A 7 -0.90 -10.74 -16.39
N LEU A 8 -1.54 -9.88 -15.60
CA LEU A 8 -2.99 -9.70 -15.58
C LEU A 8 -3.50 -8.81 -16.74
N GLY A 9 -2.62 -8.12 -17.47
CA GLY A 9 -3.01 -7.13 -18.48
C GLY A 9 -3.81 -5.97 -17.88
N GLU A 10 -3.54 -5.63 -16.62
CA GLU A 10 -4.32 -4.67 -15.84
C GLU A 10 -3.73 -3.26 -16.03
N HIS A 11 -4.54 -2.30 -16.47
CA HIS A 11 -4.08 -0.94 -16.79
C HIS A 11 -4.82 0.17 -16.00
N SER A 12 -5.77 -0.19 -15.14
CA SER A 12 -6.52 0.76 -14.31
C SER A 12 -5.85 1.08 -12.97
N THR A 13 -4.80 0.33 -12.58
CA THR A 13 -4.05 0.56 -11.34
C THR A 13 -2.74 1.29 -11.62
N ALA A 14 -2.64 2.53 -11.14
CA ALA A 14 -1.38 3.23 -11.03
C ALA A 14 -0.58 2.68 -9.84
N ILE A 15 0.72 2.44 -10.03
CA ILE A 15 1.62 1.95 -8.97
C ILE A 15 2.70 3.02 -8.77
N ALA A 16 2.69 3.62 -7.58
CA ALA A 16 3.73 4.54 -7.13
C ALA A 16 4.59 3.85 -6.06
N ARG A 17 5.88 4.17 -6.04
CA ARG A 17 6.82 3.70 -5.02
C ARG A 17 7.21 4.85 -4.11
N VAL A 18 7.25 4.60 -2.81
CA VAL A 18 7.78 5.55 -1.83
C VAL A 18 9.19 5.12 -1.47
N GLU A 19 10.17 5.72 -2.16
CA GLU A 19 11.59 5.36 -2.02
C GLU A 19 12.22 5.92 -0.73
N GLN A 20 11.62 6.97 -0.16
CA GLN A 20 12.06 7.58 1.09
C GLN A 20 10.98 7.45 2.15
N LEU A 21 11.25 6.66 3.18
CA LEU A 21 10.33 6.48 4.31
C LEU A 21 10.57 7.48 5.44
N TYR A 22 11.77 8.07 5.53
CA TYR A 22 12.06 9.11 6.52
C TYR A 22 13.12 10.11 6.03
N PRO A 23 12.86 11.43 6.10
CA PRO A 23 11.55 12.03 6.39
C PRO A 23 10.54 11.69 5.29
N LEU A 24 9.28 11.46 5.64
CA LEU A 24 8.27 11.01 4.69
C LEU A 24 7.91 12.14 3.69
N PRO A 25 7.97 11.91 2.36
CA PRO A 25 7.71 12.94 1.35
C PRO A 25 6.20 13.17 1.18
N ILE A 26 5.57 13.76 2.19
CA ILE A 26 4.11 13.95 2.27
C ILE A 26 3.58 14.78 1.08
N GLU A 27 4.24 15.88 0.72
CA GLU A 27 3.82 16.72 -0.41
C GLU A 27 3.81 15.96 -1.73
N GLU A 28 4.78 15.08 -1.96
CA GLU A 28 4.85 14.25 -3.17
C GLU A 28 3.74 13.19 -3.19
N ILE A 29 3.47 12.55 -2.04
CA ILE A 29 2.37 11.58 -1.89
C ILE A 29 1.03 12.25 -2.19
N ILE A 30 0.82 13.46 -1.65
CA ILE A 30 -0.40 14.26 -1.89
C ILE A 30 -0.50 14.63 -3.37
N ALA A 31 0.58 15.14 -3.97
CA ALA A 31 0.61 15.52 -5.38
C ALA A 31 0.26 14.33 -6.29
N GLU A 32 0.76 13.13 -5.98
CA GLU A 32 0.43 11.92 -6.73
C GLU A 32 -1.03 11.49 -6.52
N ALA A 33 -1.53 11.51 -5.28
CA ALA A 33 -2.92 11.17 -4.98
C ALA A 33 -3.94 12.09 -5.68
N LYS A 34 -3.58 13.37 -5.86
CA LYS A 34 -4.40 14.38 -6.56
C LYS A 34 -4.51 14.12 -8.07
N LYS A 35 -3.51 13.49 -8.71
CA LYS A 35 -3.60 13.09 -10.12
C LYS A 35 -4.70 12.05 -10.37
N HIS A 36 -5.11 11.33 -9.31
CA HIS A 36 -6.10 10.25 -9.38
C HIS A 36 -7.27 10.48 -8.40
N PRO A 37 -8.15 11.47 -8.66
CA PRO A 37 -9.17 11.89 -7.69
C PRO A 37 -10.23 10.83 -7.39
N LYS A 38 -10.51 9.93 -8.34
CA LYS A 38 -11.51 8.85 -8.20
C LYS A 38 -10.92 7.49 -7.80
N ALA A 39 -9.61 7.41 -7.59
CA ALA A 39 -8.96 6.15 -7.27
C ALA A 39 -9.10 5.79 -5.79
N SER A 40 -9.32 4.50 -5.51
CA SER A 40 -9.08 3.92 -4.19
C SER A 40 -7.58 3.93 -3.91
N LEU A 41 -7.16 4.48 -2.76
CA LEU A 41 -5.76 4.57 -2.40
C LEU A 41 -5.38 3.37 -1.53
N LEU A 42 -4.43 2.58 -2.00
CA LEU A 42 -3.95 1.38 -1.33
C LEU A 42 -2.49 1.55 -0.92
N TRP A 43 -2.14 1.15 0.30
CA TRP A 43 -0.76 0.93 0.73
C TRP A 43 -0.50 -0.58 0.72
N VAL A 44 0.34 -1.04 -0.20
CA VAL A 44 0.67 -2.46 -0.37
C VAL A 44 2.07 -2.71 0.18
N GLN A 45 2.21 -3.68 1.08
CA GLN A 45 3.50 -4.08 1.65
C GLN A 45 3.54 -5.58 1.94
N ASP A 46 4.70 -6.23 1.71
CA ASP A 46 4.86 -7.67 1.95
C ASP A 46 5.06 -7.98 3.45
N GLU A 47 5.46 -6.97 4.23
CA GLU A 47 5.61 -7.08 5.68
C GLU A 47 4.25 -7.29 6.37
N PRO A 48 4.24 -8.03 7.50
CA PRO A 48 3.07 -8.13 8.36
C PRO A 48 2.45 -6.77 8.72
N ALA A 49 1.14 -6.76 8.92
CA ALA A 49 0.33 -5.60 9.28
C ALA A 49 0.84 -4.72 10.44
N ASN A 50 1.56 -5.33 11.38
CA ASN A 50 2.15 -4.71 12.57
C ASN A 50 3.65 -4.37 12.39
N GLN A 51 4.18 -4.58 11.19
CA GLN A 51 5.57 -4.37 10.81
C GLN A 51 5.63 -3.49 9.55
N GLY A 52 6.84 -3.26 9.07
CA GLY A 52 7.07 -2.42 7.91
C GLY A 52 6.63 -0.97 8.14
N PRO A 53 6.43 -0.21 7.07
CA PRO A 53 6.17 1.22 7.18
C PRO A 53 4.74 1.58 7.55
N TRP A 54 3.78 0.64 7.39
CA TRP A 54 2.35 0.93 7.53
C TRP A 54 1.96 1.69 8.80
N PRO A 55 2.39 1.34 10.03
CA PRO A 55 1.96 2.06 11.23
C PRO A 55 2.35 3.54 11.21
N PHE A 56 3.54 3.86 10.69
CA PHE A 56 4.03 5.22 10.57
C PHE A 56 3.34 5.95 9.42
N VAL A 57 3.33 5.35 8.22
CA VAL A 57 2.74 5.97 7.02
C VAL A 57 1.25 6.23 7.19
N SER A 58 0.50 5.27 7.75
CA SER A 58 -0.95 5.41 7.92
C SER A 58 -1.30 6.59 8.82
N LEU A 59 -0.56 6.81 9.91
CA LEU A 59 -0.77 7.94 10.81
C LEU A 59 -0.42 9.26 10.11
N THR A 60 0.80 9.38 9.60
CA THR A 60 1.30 10.65 9.03
C THR A 60 0.51 11.09 7.79
N VAL A 61 0.17 10.14 6.91
CA VAL A 61 -0.61 10.47 5.70
C VAL A 61 -2.06 10.81 6.04
N SER A 62 -2.67 10.13 7.01
CA SER A 62 -4.05 10.45 7.42
C SER A 62 -4.15 11.86 8.01
N GLU A 63 -3.21 12.27 8.85
CA GLU A 63 -3.14 13.63 9.39
C GLU A 63 -2.96 14.66 8.26
N ALA A 64 -2.07 14.38 7.31
CA ALA A 64 -1.84 15.26 6.18
C ALA A 64 -3.08 15.37 5.26
N PHE A 65 -3.76 14.27 4.97
CA PHE A 65 -4.93 14.26 4.07
C PHE A 65 -6.10 15.09 4.63
N VAL A 66 -6.30 15.09 5.95
CA VAL A 66 -7.33 15.92 6.61
C VAL A 66 -7.05 17.42 6.40
N ALA A 67 -5.77 17.83 6.31
CA ALA A 67 -5.39 19.21 6.07
C ALA A 67 -5.62 19.68 4.61
N HIS A 68 -5.90 18.76 3.67
CA HIS A 68 -6.12 19.08 2.26
C HIS A 68 -7.56 18.80 1.85
N GLU A 69 -8.32 19.86 1.55
CA GLU A 69 -9.74 19.79 1.20
C GLU A 69 -10.06 18.78 0.06
N GLU A 70 -9.22 18.73 -0.97
CA GLU A 70 -9.36 17.83 -2.12
C GLU A 70 -9.15 16.34 -1.78
N LEU A 71 -8.49 16.06 -0.66
CA LEU A 71 -8.25 14.71 -0.15
C LEU A 71 -9.07 14.41 1.10
N ASN A 72 -9.85 15.38 1.59
CA ASN A 72 -10.66 15.23 2.78
C ASN A 72 -11.70 14.10 2.57
N GLY A 73 -11.72 13.15 3.51
CA GLY A 73 -12.53 11.94 3.42
C GLY A 73 -11.91 10.79 2.61
N ARG A 74 -10.74 10.97 1.99
CA ARG A 74 -9.96 9.86 1.41
C ARG A 74 -9.01 9.31 2.47
N SER A 75 -8.75 8.01 2.42
CA SER A 75 -7.80 7.33 3.31
C SER A 75 -7.03 6.24 2.56
N LEU A 76 -5.86 5.89 3.08
CA LEU A 76 -5.12 4.73 2.62
C LEU A 76 -5.72 3.47 3.22
N ARG A 77 -6.07 2.50 2.38
CA ARG A 77 -6.37 1.12 2.82
C ARG A 77 -5.12 0.28 2.73
N ARG A 78 -4.77 -0.43 3.80
CA ARG A 78 -3.65 -1.38 3.80
C ARG A 78 -4.01 -2.66 3.04
N VAL A 79 -3.04 -3.17 2.30
CA VAL A 79 -2.96 -4.55 1.80
C VAL A 79 -1.61 -5.09 2.27
N SER A 80 -1.63 -6.12 3.12
CA SER A 80 -0.41 -6.67 3.70
C SER A 80 -0.63 -8.09 4.20
N ARG A 81 0.46 -8.77 4.58
CA ARG A 81 0.33 -10.01 5.36
C ARG A 81 -0.33 -9.72 6.71
N ARG A 82 -0.97 -10.75 7.29
CA ARG A 82 -1.58 -10.67 8.63
C ARG A 82 -0.54 -10.29 9.68
N ALA A 83 -0.97 -9.69 10.78
CA ALA A 83 -0.06 -9.35 11.86
C ALA A 83 0.54 -10.62 12.47
N THR A 84 1.85 -10.64 12.65
CA THR A 84 2.60 -11.78 13.20
C THR A 84 3.75 -11.30 14.09
N ALA A 85 4.15 -12.15 15.03
CA ALA A 85 5.34 -11.92 15.86
C ALA A 85 6.64 -12.11 15.06
N SER A 86 6.65 -13.07 14.13
CA SER A 86 7.78 -13.31 13.22
C SER A 86 7.69 -12.38 12.00
N PRO A 87 8.83 -11.93 11.42
CA PRO A 87 8.84 -11.18 10.16
C PRO A 87 8.27 -11.95 8.97
N ALA A 88 8.43 -13.27 8.95
CA ALA A 88 7.91 -14.15 7.92
C ALA A 88 7.59 -15.54 8.48
N THR A 89 6.78 -16.30 7.75
CA THR A 89 6.63 -17.74 7.98
C THR A 89 7.92 -18.49 7.66
N GLY A 90 8.26 -19.48 8.48
CA GLY A 90 9.40 -20.38 8.22
C GLY A 90 9.09 -21.50 7.22
N ASN A 91 7.85 -21.60 6.75
CA ASN A 91 7.43 -22.60 5.76
C ASN A 91 7.33 -21.95 4.37
N HIS A 92 8.12 -22.45 3.42
CA HIS A 92 8.19 -21.92 2.06
C HIS A 92 6.83 -21.97 1.33
N HIS A 93 6.07 -23.06 1.46
CA HIS A 93 4.78 -23.19 0.79
C HIS A 93 3.80 -22.12 1.29
N LEU A 94 3.73 -21.94 2.62
CA LEU A 94 2.87 -20.92 3.23
C LEU A 94 3.30 -19.51 2.83
N HIS A 95 4.60 -19.26 2.66
CA HIS A 95 5.09 -17.96 2.20
C HIS A 95 4.60 -17.66 0.77
N GLU A 96 4.63 -18.64 -0.14
CA GLU A 96 4.11 -18.46 -1.49
C GLU A 96 2.59 -18.25 -1.52
N GLU A 97 1.85 -18.92 -0.64
CA GLU A 97 0.40 -18.70 -0.50
C GLU A 97 0.09 -17.29 0.01
N GLU A 98 0.80 -16.82 1.03
CA GLU A 98 0.65 -15.46 1.56
C GLU A 98 0.96 -14.40 0.50
N GLU A 99 2.00 -14.62 -0.32
CA GLU A 99 2.37 -13.74 -1.43
C GLU A 99 1.28 -13.70 -2.52
N LYS A 100 0.75 -14.85 -2.93
CA LYS A 100 -0.33 -14.93 -3.93
C LYS A 100 -1.61 -14.26 -3.42
N ALA A 101 -1.95 -14.47 -2.15
CA ALA A 101 -3.11 -13.84 -1.52
C ALA A 101 -2.96 -12.32 -1.48
N LEU A 102 -1.78 -11.81 -1.11
CA LEU A 102 -1.47 -10.38 -1.10
C LEU A 102 -1.61 -9.74 -2.48
N MET A 103 -1.04 -10.37 -3.52
CA MET A 103 -1.17 -9.89 -4.89
C MET A 103 -2.63 -9.90 -5.36
N THR A 104 -3.37 -10.96 -5.05
CA THR A 104 -4.79 -11.07 -5.39
C THR A 104 -5.60 -9.95 -4.74
N GLU A 105 -5.39 -9.70 -3.45
CA GLU A 105 -6.07 -8.62 -2.72
C GLU A 105 -5.75 -7.23 -3.30
N ALA A 106 -4.49 -6.99 -3.66
CA ALA A 106 -4.05 -5.71 -4.22
C ALA A 106 -4.77 -5.35 -5.54
N PHE A 107 -5.12 -6.36 -6.36
CA PHE A 107 -5.78 -6.13 -7.66
C PHE A 107 -7.30 -6.37 -7.66
N THR A 108 -7.87 -7.08 -6.69
CA THR A 108 -9.32 -7.44 -6.68
C THR A 108 -10.21 -6.39 -5.99
N ARG A 109 -9.62 -5.48 -5.20
CA ARG A 109 -10.20 -4.30 -4.53
C ARG A 109 -11.35 -4.53 -3.56
#